data_AF-A0A1H9MDA8-F1
#
_entry.id   AF-A0A1H9MDA8-F1
#
_cell.length_a   1.000
_cell.length_b   1.000
_cell.length_c   1.000
_cell.angle_alpha   90.00
_cell.angle_beta   90.00
_cell.angle_gamma   90.00
#
_symmetry.space_group_name_H-M   'P 1'
#
loop_
_entity.id
_entity.type
_entity.pdbx_description
1 polymer ?
#
loop_
_entity_poly.entity_id
_entity_poly.type
_entity_poly.pdbx_seq_one_letter_code
_entity_poly.pdbx_strand_id
1 'polypeptide(L)'
;MQFRILSYGMIFFLAASAIFSSCGIFETDEFELNPILDCPEIQLNFGDSCELTILGAPQTFFGVVTEDCECRGDTLGNIFDCPEWELNFRDTCMNADGTLGILSGDCVCLGGSSTDFDCPRLETNIGDTCRLDNGDFGIASEDCECLGNGNTFDCPELQANYNDACRVPGGGEGFIDENCNCEAVTTTYDCPELMLNFRDSCMLADGSFGILSGDCECLGGGNTFDCPDLQLNVRDTCTLSNGNLGIVNERCECIGDGSGAFDCPELEANVGDACRTPAGGAGIVTQDCGCESNSMFDCPDLQLNIGDACITADSIPGSIGRDCRCN
;
A
#
# COMPACT_ATOMS: atom_id res chain seq x y z
N MET A 1 37.26 60.32 -49.74
CA MET A 1 36.39 60.56 -48.56
C MET A 1 35.87 59.20 -48.11
N GLN A 2 36.42 58.67 -47.02
CA GLN A 2 36.06 57.38 -46.44
C GLN A 2 36.09 57.51 -44.92
N PHE A 3 35.30 56.66 -44.26
CA PHE A 3 35.16 56.44 -42.82
C PHE A 3 34.17 57.33 -42.06
N ARG A 4 32.90 56.90 -42.04
CA ARG A 4 31.98 57.09 -40.91
C ARG A 4 30.95 55.95 -40.81
N ILE A 5 31.38 54.73 -40.45
CA ILE A 5 30.48 53.68 -39.93
C ILE A 5 31.28 52.78 -38.96
N LEU A 6 31.73 53.31 -37.81
CA LEU A 6 32.43 52.48 -36.80
C LEU A 6 32.16 52.95 -35.35
N SER A 7 31.01 53.56 -35.06
CA SER A 7 30.71 54.09 -33.72
C SER A 7 29.51 53.47 -33.01
N TYR A 8 28.62 52.73 -33.70
CA TYR A 8 27.39 52.21 -33.08
C TYR A 8 27.45 50.73 -32.72
N GLY A 9 28.35 49.94 -33.33
CA GLY A 9 28.48 48.50 -33.04
C GLY A 9 29.21 48.20 -31.72
N MET A 10 30.19 49.03 -31.33
CA MET A 10 30.99 48.77 -30.12
C MET A 10 30.28 49.14 -28.81
N ILE A 11 29.33 50.09 -28.87
CA ILE A 11 28.54 50.50 -27.69
C ILE A 11 27.47 49.46 -27.37
N PHE A 12 26.90 48.79 -28.37
CA PHE A 12 25.91 47.73 -28.15
C PHE A 12 26.54 46.45 -27.58
N PHE A 13 27.77 46.12 -28.00
CA PHE A 13 28.51 44.96 -27.46
C PHE A 13 29.02 45.18 -26.02
N LEU A 14 29.38 46.42 -25.65
CA LEU A 14 29.81 46.72 -24.27
C LEU A 14 28.63 46.83 -23.28
N ALA A 15 27.41 47.15 -23.76
CA ALA A 15 26.20 47.10 -22.93
C ALA A 15 25.71 45.66 -22.73
N ALA A 16 25.85 44.79 -23.74
CA ALA A 16 25.46 43.39 -23.61
C ALA A 16 26.39 42.59 -22.67
N SER A 17 27.69 42.88 -22.65
CA SER A 17 28.63 42.21 -21.73
C SER A 17 28.50 42.66 -20.27
N ALA A 18 27.88 43.81 -19.99
CA ALA A 18 27.56 44.24 -18.62
C ALA A 18 26.27 43.60 -18.07
N ILE A 19 25.38 43.11 -18.93
CA ILE A 19 24.14 42.42 -18.52
C ILE A 19 24.43 40.95 -18.17
N PHE A 20 25.34 40.29 -18.88
CA PHE A 20 25.72 38.89 -18.60
C PHE A 20 26.75 38.71 -17.46
N SER A 21 27.28 39.80 -16.89
CA SER A 21 28.23 39.73 -15.76
C SER A 21 27.59 40.06 -14.40
N SER A 22 26.27 40.25 -14.35
CA SER A 22 25.52 40.46 -13.08
C SER A 22 24.49 39.37 -12.77
N CYS A 23 24.35 38.33 -13.60
CA CYS A 23 23.57 37.13 -13.28
C CYS A 23 24.47 36.10 -12.58
N GLY A 24 24.91 36.44 -11.37
CA GLY A 24 25.47 35.50 -10.39
C GLY A 24 24.46 35.17 -9.31
N ILE A 25 23.21 34.86 -9.67
CA ILE A 25 22.12 34.55 -8.72
C ILE A 25 21.33 33.31 -9.17
N PHE A 26 22.01 32.32 -9.72
CA PHE A 26 21.47 30.96 -9.81
C PHE A 26 22.55 29.98 -9.32
N GLU A 27 23.12 30.30 -8.15
CA GLU A 27 23.52 29.24 -7.23
C GLU A 27 22.22 28.79 -6.55
N THR A 28 21.79 27.57 -6.86
CA THR A 28 21.07 26.67 -5.94
C THR A 28 20.27 27.34 -4.81
N ASP A 29 19.19 28.06 -5.14
CA ASP A 29 18.09 28.19 -4.20
C ASP A 29 17.10 27.09 -4.60
N GLU A 30 17.19 25.97 -3.90
CA GLU A 30 16.09 25.03 -3.78
C GLU A 30 14.85 25.87 -3.48
N PHE A 31 13.92 25.98 -4.43
CA PHE A 31 12.58 26.42 -4.10
C PHE A 31 11.97 25.30 -3.26
N GLU A 32 12.26 25.31 -1.97
CA GLU A 32 11.40 24.70 -0.97
C GLU A 32 10.04 25.38 -1.14
N LEU A 33 9.18 24.75 -1.93
CA LEU A 33 7.74 24.93 -1.77
C LEU A 33 7.43 24.39 -0.39
N ASN A 34 7.61 25.23 0.64
CA ASN A 34 7.16 24.92 1.96
C ASN A 34 5.65 24.69 1.84
N PRO A 35 5.16 23.44 2.02
CA PRO A 35 3.72 23.22 2.06
C PRO A 35 3.18 24.13 3.15
N ILE A 36 2.14 24.90 2.82
CA ILE A 36 1.43 25.68 3.83
C ILE A 36 0.68 24.65 4.66
N LEU A 37 1.27 24.31 5.81
CA LEU A 37 0.73 23.36 6.76
C LEU A 37 -0.16 24.09 7.75
N ASP A 38 -1.35 23.55 8.00
CA ASP A 38 -2.28 24.13 8.98
C ASP A 38 -1.68 24.15 10.39
N CYS A 39 -0.83 23.16 10.72
CA CYS A 39 -0.12 23.05 11.99
C CYS A 39 1.41 22.95 11.79
N PRO A 40 2.11 24.10 11.68
CA PRO A 40 3.54 24.15 11.36
C PRO A 40 4.45 23.51 12.41
N GLU A 41 4.08 23.54 13.68
CA GLU A 41 4.92 23.02 14.78
C GLU A 41 5.04 21.49 14.79
N ILE A 42 4.01 20.81 14.30
CA ILE A 42 3.96 19.33 14.20
C ILE A 42 4.08 18.84 12.75
N GLN A 43 4.28 19.77 11.80
CA GLN A 43 4.39 19.53 10.36
C GLN A 43 3.24 18.72 9.72
N LEU A 44 2.00 19.00 10.13
CA LEU A 44 0.79 18.32 9.65
C LEU A 44 -0.33 19.32 9.32
N ASN A 45 -1.31 18.89 8.51
CA ASN A 45 -2.56 19.61 8.23
C ASN A 45 -3.71 19.15 9.12
N PHE A 46 -4.81 19.90 9.15
CA PHE A 46 -6.02 19.46 9.86
C PHE A 46 -6.56 18.16 9.25
N GLY A 47 -6.89 17.18 10.10
CA GLY A 47 -7.36 15.86 9.68
C GLY A 47 -6.25 14.87 9.31
N ASP A 48 -4.98 15.29 9.25
CA ASP A 48 -3.87 14.35 9.09
C ASP A 48 -3.78 13.42 10.32
N SER A 49 -3.39 12.17 10.07
CA SER A 49 -3.19 11.19 11.14
C SER A 49 -1.97 11.56 11.99
N CYS A 50 -2.08 11.45 13.30
CA CYS A 50 -1.02 11.73 14.25
C CYS A 50 -0.94 10.65 15.33
N GLU A 51 0.19 10.52 16.02
CA GLU A 51 0.40 9.51 17.06
C GLU A 51 0.29 10.12 18.47
N LEU A 52 -0.47 9.45 19.34
CA LEU A 52 -0.60 9.76 20.76
C LEU A 52 0.27 8.81 21.59
N THR A 53 1.34 9.35 22.18
CA THR A 53 2.11 8.64 23.20
C THR A 53 1.44 8.79 24.56
N ILE A 54 0.60 7.83 24.94
CA ILE A 54 0.06 7.75 26.30
C ILE A 54 1.08 7.08 27.21
N LEU A 55 1.57 7.79 28.22
CA LEU A 55 2.55 7.28 29.17
C LEU A 55 1.97 6.08 29.94
N GLY A 56 2.39 4.86 29.57
CA GLY A 56 1.99 3.61 30.24
C GLY A 56 1.10 2.67 29.42
N ALA A 57 0.78 2.98 28.16
CA ALA A 57 0.12 2.03 27.25
C ALA A 57 1.13 1.26 26.38
N PRO A 58 0.93 -0.05 26.14
CA PRO A 58 1.83 -0.87 25.31
C PRO A 58 1.63 -0.69 23.80
N GLN A 59 0.65 0.13 23.37
CA GLN A 59 0.31 0.37 21.98
C GLN A 59 0.33 1.88 21.67
N THR A 60 0.75 2.21 20.46
CA THR A 60 0.68 3.56 19.91
C THR A 60 -0.76 3.85 19.51
N PHE A 61 -1.33 4.95 20.01
CA PHE A 61 -2.68 5.36 19.65
C PHE A 61 -2.61 6.31 18.45
N PHE A 62 -3.50 6.15 17.48
CA PHE A 62 -3.61 7.07 16.35
C PHE A 62 -4.75 8.08 16.59
N GLY A 63 -4.54 9.33 16.21
CA GLY A 63 -5.49 10.42 16.29
C GLY A 63 -5.49 11.25 15.01
N VAL A 64 -6.22 12.37 15.04
CA VAL A 64 -6.25 13.35 13.95
C VAL A 64 -5.85 14.73 14.48
N VAL A 65 -5.20 15.51 13.64
CA VAL A 65 -4.83 16.89 13.97
C VAL A 65 -6.08 17.77 13.94
N THR A 66 -6.34 18.42 15.07
CA THR A 66 -7.49 19.32 15.25
C THR A 66 -7.17 20.77 14.85
N GLU A 67 -8.18 21.63 14.75
CA GLU A 67 -8.02 23.08 14.49
C GLU A 67 -7.15 23.79 15.54
N ASP A 68 -7.03 23.20 16.74
CA ASP A 68 -6.19 23.69 17.83
C ASP A 68 -4.72 23.17 17.73
N CYS A 69 -4.37 22.47 16.63
CA CYS A 69 -3.06 21.85 16.40
C CYS A 69 -2.61 20.86 17.48
N GLU A 70 -3.59 20.24 18.14
CA GLU A 70 -3.37 19.12 19.04
C GLU A 70 -3.67 17.81 18.31
N CYS A 71 -2.83 16.79 18.53
CA CYS A 71 -3.15 15.43 18.17
C CYS A 71 -4.24 14.93 19.13
N ARG A 72 -5.49 14.94 18.68
CA ARG A 72 -6.59 14.42 19.48
C ARG A 72 -6.91 13.04 18.96
N GLY A 73 -6.99 12.08 19.88
CA GLY A 73 -7.44 10.73 19.56
C GLY A 73 -8.75 10.87 18.79
N ASP A 74 -8.89 10.11 17.71
CA ASP A 74 -10.00 10.26 16.80
C ASP A 74 -11.30 10.19 17.60
N THR A 75 -11.89 11.38 17.79
CA THR A 75 -13.14 11.56 18.51
C THR A 75 -14.29 11.61 17.51
N LEU A 76 -14.07 11.12 16.28
CA LEU A 76 -15.12 10.56 15.43
C LEU A 76 -15.48 9.14 15.92
N GLY A 77 -16.00 9.08 17.15
CA GLY A 77 -17.13 8.20 17.42
C GLY A 77 -16.96 6.68 17.38
N ASN A 78 -15.78 6.11 17.61
CA ASN A 78 -15.72 4.72 18.10
C ASN A 78 -15.96 4.69 19.61
N ILE A 79 -17.18 5.05 20.02
CA ILE A 79 -17.70 4.46 21.25
C ILE A 79 -17.96 3.03 20.85
N PHE A 80 -17.11 2.10 21.28
CA PHE A 80 -17.37 0.69 21.10
C PHE A 80 -18.81 0.42 21.52
N ASP A 81 -19.61 -0.18 20.63
CA ASP A 81 -21.00 -0.55 20.95
C ASP A 81 -21.06 -1.35 22.26
N CYS A 82 -19.97 -2.07 22.56
CA CYS A 82 -19.70 -2.77 23.80
C CYS A 82 -18.41 -2.27 24.47
N PRO A 83 -18.49 -1.21 25.30
CA PRO A 83 -17.31 -0.57 25.88
C PRO A 83 -16.48 -1.46 26.80
N GLU A 84 -17.10 -2.41 27.50
CA GLU A 84 -16.38 -3.35 28.38
C GLU A 84 -15.52 -4.36 27.62
N TRP A 85 -15.84 -4.57 26.34
CA TRP A 85 -15.10 -5.47 25.45
C TRP A 85 -14.14 -4.73 24.53
N GLU A 86 -14.24 -3.40 24.46
CA GLU A 86 -13.55 -2.59 23.46
C GLU A 86 -13.81 -3.11 22.02
N LEU A 87 -15.06 -3.47 21.74
CA LEU A 87 -15.52 -4.02 20.45
C LEU A 87 -16.87 -3.42 20.02
N ASN A 88 -17.09 -3.32 18.71
CA ASN A 88 -18.36 -2.96 18.07
C ASN A 88 -19.23 -4.19 17.82
N PHE A 89 -20.52 -3.97 17.54
CA PHE A 89 -21.38 -5.06 17.09
C PHE A 89 -20.82 -5.66 15.82
N ARG A 90 -20.93 -6.99 15.72
CA ARG A 90 -20.38 -7.82 14.64
C ARG A 90 -18.84 -7.92 14.61
N ASP A 91 -18.13 -7.30 15.54
CA ASP A 91 -16.69 -7.55 15.69
C ASP A 91 -16.42 -9.00 16.13
N THR A 92 -15.26 -9.50 15.75
CA THR A 92 -14.81 -10.82 16.21
C THR A 92 -14.45 -10.76 17.69
N CYS A 93 -14.97 -11.71 18.46
CA CYS A 93 -14.73 -11.84 19.89
C CYS A 93 -14.31 -13.29 20.23
N MET A 94 -13.79 -13.51 21.43
CA MET A 94 -13.38 -14.84 21.90
C MET A 94 -14.12 -15.20 23.19
N ASN A 95 -14.71 -16.39 23.21
CA ASN A 95 -15.33 -16.95 24.41
C ASN A 95 -14.29 -17.49 25.39
N ALA A 96 -14.71 -17.68 26.64
CA ALA A 96 -13.86 -18.20 27.71
C ALA A 96 -13.31 -19.62 27.45
N ASP A 97 -13.94 -20.38 26.55
CA ASP A 97 -13.48 -21.70 26.11
C ASP A 97 -12.47 -21.65 24.94
N GLY A 98 -12.09 -20.45 24.50
CA GLY A 98 -11.14 -20.21 23.41
C GLY A 98 -11.77 -20.24 22.02
N THR A 99 -13.10 -20.37 21.91
CA THR A 99 -13.79 -20.34 20.62
C THR A 99 -14.00 -18.91 20.12
N LEU A 100 -13.88 -18.73 18.80
CA LEU A 100 -14.18 -17.44 18.15
C LEU A 100 -15.69 -17.27 17.96
N GLY A 101 -16.16 -16.03 18.10
CA GLY A 101 -17.54 -15.63 17.89
C GLY A 101 -17.66 -14.22 17.35
N ILE A 102 -18.90 -13.77 17.24
CA ILE A 102 -19.30 -12.46 16.75
C ILE A 102 -20.08 -11.74 17.85
N LEU A 103 -19.76 -10.47 18.07
CA LEU A 103 -20.38 -9.69 19.14
C LEU A 103 -21.81 -9.28 18.79
N SER A 104 -22.78 -9.72 19.61
CA SER A 104 -24.20 -9.41 19.48
C SER A 104 -24.52 -7.95 19.84
N GLY A 105 -25.70 -7.48 19.38
CA GLY A 105 -26.33 -6.23 19.82
C GLY A 105 -26.54 -6.10 21.35
N ASP A 106 -26.51 -7.23 22.05
CA ASP A 106 -26.59 -7.30 23.52
C ASP A 106 -25.20 -7.40 24.21
N CYS A 107 -24.10 -7.18 23.49
CA CYS A 107 -22.74 -7.28 24.01
C CYS A 107 -22.36 -8.64 24.59
N VAL A 108 -22.86 -9.69 23.94
CA VAL A 108 -22.50 -11.08 24.20
C VAL A 108 -21.71 -11.61 23.02
N CYS A 109 -20.58 -12.26 23.29
CA CYS A 109 -19.85 -12.96 22.25
C CYS A 109 -20.64 -14.22 21.84
N LEU A 110 -21.29 -14.18 20.68
CA LEU A 110 -22.05 -15.31 20.15
C LEU A 110 -21.15 -16.08 19.19
N GLY A 111 -20.71 -17.24 19.63
CA GLY A 111 -19.83 -18.14 18.89
C GLY A 111 -19.21 -19.16 19.81
N GLY A 112 -18.29 -19.97 19.31
CA GLY A 112 -18.32 -21.39 19.61
C GLY A 112 -19.07 -22.09 18.50
N SER A 113 -18.69 -23.32 18.17
CA SER A 113 -19.46 -24.17 17.27
C SER A 113 -20.85 -24.36 17.87
N SER A 114 -21.77 -23.42 17.64
CA SER A 114 -23.18 -23.66 17.84
C SER A 114 -23.54 -24.73 16.83
N THR A 115 -24.04 -25.85 17.32
CA THR A 115 -24.86 -26.74 16.49
C THR A 115 -26.19 -26.09 16.12
N ASP A 116 -26.46 -24.89 16.67
CA ASP A 116 -27.62 -24.06 16.39
C ASP A 116 -27.26 -23.10 15.26
N PHE A 117 -27.42 -23.61 14.04
CA PHE A 117 -27.42 -22.80 12.83
C PHE A 117 -28.68 -21.93 12.79
N ASP A 118 -28.57 -20.67 12.34
CA ASP A 118 -29.75 -19.81 12.09
C ASP A 118 -30.76 -20.51 11.18
N CYS A 119 -30.25 -21.33 10.25
CA CYS A 119 -31.02 -22.19 9.37
C CYS A 119 -30.72 -23.68 9.63
N PRO A 120 -31.39 -24.31 10.63
CA PRO A 120 -31.11 -25.69 11.03
C PRO A 120 -31.33 -26.72 9.92
N ARG A 121 -32.22 -26.44 8.96
CA ARG A 121 -32.47 -27.33 7.81
C ARG A 121 -31.35 -27.30 6.77
N LEU A 122 -30.60 -26.20 6.70
CA LEU A 122 -29.50 -25.98 5.77
C LEU A 122 -28.13 -26.22 6.43
N GLU A 123 -28.10 -26.42 7.75
CA GLU A 123 -26.88 -26.53 8.55
C GLU A 123 -25.91 -25.37 8.27
N THR A 124 -26.44 -24.14 8.20
CA THR A 124 -25.68 -22.93 7.87
C THR A 124 -26.32 -21.69 8.51
N ASN A 125 -25.58 -20.61 8.75
CA ASN A 125 -26.12 -19.36 9.30
C ASN A 125 -26.64 -18.43 8.20
N ILE A 126 -27.42 -17.40 8.56
CA ILE A 126 -27.89 -16.40 7.58
C ILE A 126 -26.66 -15.67 7.01
N GLY A 127 -26.61 -15.54 5.68
CA GLY A 127 -25.47 -14.96 4.97
C GLY A 127 -24.34 -15.95 4.66
N ASP A 128 -24.35 -17.16 5.25
CA ASP A 128 -23.38 -18.19 4.91
C ASP A 128 -23.71 -18.84 3.55
N THR A 129 -22.68 -19.43 2.94
CA THR A 129 -22.86 -20.18 1.70
C THR A 129 -23.68 -21.45 1.95
N CYS A 130 -24.59 -21.74 1.05
CA CYS A 130 -25.45 -22.91 1.05
C CYS A 130 -25.46 -23.57 -0.34
N ARG A 131 -26.09 -24.75 -0.47
CA ARG A 131 -26.15 -25.49 -1.74
C ARG A 131 -27.57 -25.59 -2.29
N LEU A 132 -27.72 -25.26 -3.57
CA LEU A 132 -28.95 -25.40 -4.33
C LEU A 132 -29.19 -26.84 -4.81
N ASP A 133 -30.45 -27.15 -5.14
CA ASP A 133 -30.85 -28.46 -5.68
C ASP A 133 -30.17 -28.81 -7.01
N ASN A 134 -29.81 -27.80 -7.80
CA ASN A 134 -29.08 -27.97 -9.06
C ASN A 134 -27.57 -28.23 -8.85
N GLY A 135 -27.09 -28.16 -7.60
CA GLY A 135 -25.71 -28.40 -7.22
C GLY A 135 -24.84 -27.15 -7.09
N ASP A 136 -25.36 -25.97 -7.47
CA ASP A 136 -24.69 -24.68 -7.37
C ASP A 136 -24.65 -24.14 -5.93
N PHE A 137 -23.83 -23.10 -5.71
CA PHE A 137 -23.73 -22.40 -4.44
C PHE A 137 -24.65 -21.19 -4.37
N GLY A 138 -25.24 -20.96 -3.19
CA GLY A 138 -26.08 -19.82 -2.86
C GLY A 138 -25.73 -19.22 -1.50
N ILE A 139 -26.53 -18.27 -1.03
CA ILE A 139 -26.47 -17.64 0.29
C ILE A 139 -27.77 -17.94 1.06
N ALA A 140 -27.66 -18.27 2.34
CA ALA A 140 -28.83 -18.48 3.19
C ALA A 140 -29.52 -17.15 3.54
N SER A 141 -30.82 -17.07 3.25
CA SER A 141 -31.67 -15.91 3.55
C SER A 141 -32.23 -15.93 4.97
N GLU A 142 -32.82 -14.82 5.41
CA GLU A 142 -33.56 -14.71 6.69
C GLU A 142 -34.74 -15.70 6.80
N ASP A 143 -35.32 -16.08 5.65
CA ASP A 143 -36.39 -17.08 5.56
C ASP A 143 -35.87 -18.53 5.54
N CYS A 144 -34.56 -18.72 5.70
CA CYS A 144 -33.87 -20.01 5.65
C CYS A 144 -34.06 -20.80 4.35
N GLU A 145 -34.11 -20.06 3.25
CA GLU A 145 -33.98 -20.57 1.89
C GLU A 145 -32.55 -20.37 1.38
N CYS A 146 -32.03 -21.36 0.66
CA CYS A 146 -30.76 -21.22 -0.03
C CYS A 146 -31.00 -20.50 -1.36
N LEU A 147 -30.64 -19.22 -1.41
CA LEU A 147 -30.82 -18.40 -2.62
C LEU A 147 -29.54 -18.46 -3.43
N GLY A 148 -29.62 -18.98 -4.65
CA GLY A 148 -28.45 -19.09 -5.53
C GLY A 148 -27.76 -17.75 -5.72
N ASN A 149 -26.44 -17.75 -5.78
CA ASN A 149 -25.68 -16.57 -6.20
C ASN A 149 -25.79 -16.34 -7.74
N GLY A 150 -26.85 -16.89 -8.33
CA GLY A 150 -27.26 -16.70 -9.70
C GLY A 150 -28.54 -15.89 -9.71
N ASN A 151 -28.37 -14.58 -9.87
CA ASN A 151 -29.32 -13.72 -10.56
C ASN A 151 -30.61 -13.36 -9.80
N THR A 152 -30.53 -12.49 -8.79
CA THR A 152 -31.47 -11.34 -8.85
C THR A 152 -30.86 -10.37 -9.83
N PHE A 153 -31.08 -10.64 -11.12
CA PHE A 153 -30.80 -9.63 -12.13
C PHE A 153 -31.54 -8.38 -11.72
N ASP A 154 -30.80 -7.28 -11.54
CA ASP A 154 -31.40 -5.97 -11.29
C ASP A 154 -32.47 -5.67 -12.36
N CYS A 155 -32.29 -6.23 -13.55
CA CYS A 155 -33.23 -6.25 -14.66
C CYS A 155 -33.68 -7.69 -15.02
N PRO A 156 -34.69 -8.24 -14.35
CA PRO A 156 -35.10 -9.65 -14.49
C PRO A 156 -35.54 -10.03 -15.91
N GLU A 157 -36.21 -9.13 -16.64
CA GLU A 157 -36.68 -9.39 -18.00
C GLU A 157 -35.55 -9.48 -19.03
N LEU A 158 -34.42 -8.82 -18.74
CA LEU A 158 -33.24 -8.80 -19.61
C LEU A 158 -32.23 -9.89 -19.25
N GLN A 159 -32.43 -10.54 -18.11
CA GLN A 159 -31.42 -11.40 -17.50
C GLN A 159 -30.05 -10.69 -17.39
N ALA A 160 -30.07 -9.44 -16.90
CA ALA A 160 -28.88 -8.58 -16.77
C ALA A 160 -28.91 -7.74 -15.47
N ASN A 161 -27.74 -7.38 -14.96
CA ASN A 161 -27.54 -6.47 -13.82
C ASN A 161 -27.29 -5.03 -14.29
N TYR A 162 -27.34 -4.07 -13.37
CA TYR A 162 -26.92 -2.71 -13.68
C TYR A 162 -25.45 -2.69 -14.13
N ASN A 163 -25.13 -1.86 -15.11
CA ASN A 163 -23.82 -1.79 -15.77
C ASN A 163 -23.38 -3.06 -16.51
N ASP A 164 -24.25 -4.05 -16.70
CA ASP A 164 -23.97 -5.13 -17.65
C ASP A 164 -23.91 -4.55 -19.08
N ALA A 165 -22.98 -5.08 -19.87
CA ALA A 165 -22.83 -4.68 -21.27
C ALA A 165 -24.07 -5.07 -22.09
N CYS A 166 -24.53 -4.14 -22.93
CA CYS A 166 -25.70 -4.33 -23.79
C CYS A 166 -25.48 -3.67 -25.15
N ARG A 167 -26.42 -3.86 -26.09
CA ARG A 167 -26.35 -3.29 -27.44
C ARG A 167 -27.55 -2.39 -27.71
N VAL A 168 -27.30 -1.13 -28.06
CA VAL A 168 -28.36 -0.15 -28.34
C VAL A 168 -29.00 -0.37 -29.72
N PRO A 169 -30.26 0.06 -29.93
CA PRO A 169 -30.88 0.09 -31.26
C PRO A 169 -30.05 0.94 -32.23
N GLY A 170 -29.39 0.30 -33.20
CA GLY A 170 -28.42 0.93 -34.10
C GLY A 170 -27.03 0.28 -34.09
N GLY A 171 -26.78 -0.64 -33.14
CA GLY A 171 -25.59 -1.49 -33.13
C GLY A 171 -24.40 -0.92 -32.35
N GLY A 172 -24.59 0.15 -31.57
CA GLY A 172 -23.60 0.63 -30.60
C GLY A 172 -23.57 -0.22 -29.32
N GLU A 173 -22.47 -0.15 -28.59
CA GLU A 173 -22.35 -0.74 -27.24
C GLU A 173 -22.92 0.21 -26.18
N GLY A 174 -23.41 -0.37 -25.10
CA GLY A 174 -24.07 0.34 -24.01
C GLY A 174 -23.97 -0.40 -22.67
N PHE A 175 -24.53 0.20 -21.65
CA PHE A 175 -24.69 -0.38 -20.32
C PHE A 175 -26.13 -0.31 -19.84
N ILE A 176 -26.56 -1.30 -19.06
CA ILE A 176 -27.89 -1.33 -18.44
C ILE A 176 -27.97 -0.26 -17.34
N ASP A 177 -28.92 0.67 -17.45
CA ASP A 177 -29.19 1.71 -16.45
C ASP A 177 -30.13 1.23 -15.32
N GLU A 178 -30.36 2.08 -14.31
CA GLU A 178 -31.26 1.80 -13.18
C GLU A 178 -32.73 1.57 -13.60
N ASN A 179 -33.10 2.00 -14.82
CA ASN A 179 -34.43 1.80 -15.38
C ASN A 179 -34.49 0.59 -16.33
N CYS A 180 -33.45 -0.24 -16.35
CA CYS A 180 -33.33 -1.41 -17.23
C CYS A 180 -33.37 -1.08 -18.73
N ASN A 181 -32.89 0.09 -19.10
CA ASN A 181 -32.64 0.47 -20.49
C ASN A 181 -31.18 0.26 -20.83
N CYS A 182 -30.93 -0.16 -22.07
CA CYS A 182 -29.59 -0.15 -22.62
C CYS A 182 -29.25 1.28 -23.07
N GLU A 183 -28.50 2.00 -22.25
CA GLU A 183 -28.02 3.34 -22.57
C GLU A 183 -26.71 3.23 -23.34
N ALA A 184 -26.60 3.98 -24.44
CA ALA A 184 -25.37 3.97 -25.23
C ALA A 184 -24.23 4.44 -24.34
N VAL A 185 -23.06 3.80 -24.45
CA VAL A 185 -21.86 4.40 -23.91
C VAL A 185 -21.64 5.66 -24.75
N THR A 186 -22.04 6.81 -24.21
CA THR A 186 -21.53 8.07 -24.72
C THR A 186 -20.09 8.12 -24.26
N THR A 187 -19.22 7.42 -25.00
CA THR A 187 -17.81 7.72 -24.95
C THR A 187 -17.66 9.11 -25.53
N THR A 188 -17.84 10.13 -24.69
CA THR A 188 -17.31 11.45 -24.97
C THR A 188 -15.80 11.29 -24.84
N TYR A 189 -15.20 10.73 -25.89
CA TYR A 189 -13.77 10.76 -26.05
C TYR A 189 -13.35 12.21 -26.01
N ASP A 190 -12.33 12.51 -25.20
CA ASP A 190 -11.75 13.85 -25.19
C ASP A 190 -11.31 14.27 -26.60
N CYS A 191 -10.96 13.29 -27.44
CA CYS A 191 -10.65 13.43 -28.86
C CYS A 191 -11.57 12.57 -29.73
N PRO A 192 -12.78 13.06 -30.06
CA PRO A 192 -13.81 12.27 -30.75
C PRO A 192 -13.39 11.75 -32.13
N GLU A 193 -12.60 12.53 -32.88
CA GLU A 193 -12.14 12.13 -34.21
C GLU A 193 -11.17 10.95 -34.19
N LEU A 194 -10.49 10.73 -33.05
CA LEU A 194 -9.53 9.66 -32.84
C LEU A 194 -10.12 8.48 -32.05
N MET A 195 -11.30 8.65 -31.45
CA MET A 195 -11.89 7.69 -30.50
C MET A 195 -10.94 7.35 -29.34
N LEU A 196 -10.24 8.35 -28.83
CA LEU A 196 -9.27 8.24 -27.74
C LEU A 196 -9.51 9.34 -26.70
N ASN A 197 -9.21 9.04 -25.43
CA ASN A 197 -9.17 10.00 -24.33
C ASN A 197 -7.77 10.60 -24.19
N PHE A 198 -7.66 11.69 -23.46
CA PHE A 198 -6.35 12.23 -23.12
C PHE A 198 -5.53 11.18 -22.37
N ARG A 199 -4.24 11.12 -22.68
CA ARG A 199 -3.27 10.14 -22.17
C ARG A 199 -3.42 8.71 -22.68
N ASP A 200 -4.39 8.42 -23.56
CA ASP A 200 -4.44 7.12 -24.23
C ASP A 200 -3.21 6.92 -25.13
N SER A 201 -2.82 5.66 -25.29
CA SER A 201 -1.77 5.25 -26.21
C SER A 201 -2.21 5.52 -27.66
N CYS A 202 -1.33 6.09 -28.46
CA CYS A 202 -1.57 6.37 -29.87
C CYS A 202 -0.36 5.99 -30.73
N MET A 203 -0.53 5.92 -32.05
CA MET A 203 0.54 5.56 -32.98
C MET A 203 0.95 6.77 -33.82
N LEU A 204 2.25 7.05 -33.85
CA LEU A 204 2.85 8.08 -34.70
C LEU A 204 2.99 7.62 -36.15
N ALA A 205 3.21 8.58 -37.05
CA ALA A 205 3.38 8.32 -38.48
C ALA A 205 4.62 7.45 -38.81
N ASP A 206 5.61 7.38 -37.92
CA ASP A 206 6.78 6.52 -38.06
C ASP A 206 6.59 5.11 -37.49
N GLY A 207 5.39 4.81 -36.95
CA GLY A 207 5.02 3.52 -36.36
C GLY A 207 5.40 3.36 -34.89
N SER A 208 5.99 4.38 -34.26
CA SER A 208 6.26 4.37 -32.81
C SER A 208 5.01 4.68 -31.99
N PHE A 209 4.99 4.25 -30.73
CA PHE A 209 3.91 4.57 -29.79
C PHE A 209 4.14 5.94 -29.14
N GLY A 210 3.06 6.70 -28.97
CA GLY A 210 3.00 7.98 -28.29
C GLY A 210 1.82 8.03 -27.31
N ILE A 211 1.62 9.22 -26.72
CA ILE A 211 0.53 9.49 -25.77
C ILE A 211 -0.30 10.66 -26.29
N LEU A 212 -1.62 10.56 -26.17
CA LEU A 212 -2.54 11.58 -26.65
C LEU A 212 -2.54 12.83 -25.75
N SER A 213 -2.30 14.00 -26.32
CA SER A 213 -2.28 15.28 -25.61
C SER A 213 -3.68 15.87 -25.40
N GLY A 214 -3.75 16.91 -24.55
CA GLY A 214 -4.95 17.73 -24.35
C GLY A 214 -5.44 18.45 -25.62
N ASP A 215 -4.59 18.54 -26.64
CA ASP A 215 -4.89 19.16 -27.94
C ASP A 215 -5.23 18.11 -29.01
N CYS A 216 -5.45 16.85 -28.62
CA CYS A 216 -5.74 15.72 -29.52
C CYS A 216 -4.64 15.42 -30.54
N GLU A 217 -3.39 15.70 -30.17
CA GLU A 217 -2.23 15.32 -30.94
C GLU A 217 -1.59 14.07 -30.34
N CYS A 218 -1.24 13.10 -31.18
CA CYS A 218 -0.41 11.99 -30.75
C CYS A 218 1.03 12.48 -30.61
N LEU A 219 1.44 12.78 -29.37
CA LEU A 219 2.77 13.30 -29.12
C LEU A 219 3.76 12.14 -28.94
N GLY A 220 4.81 12.19 -29.75
CA GLY A 220 6.00 11.37 -29.57
C GLY A 220 6.83 11.85 -28.41
N GLY A 221 7.25 10.92 -27.56
CA GLY A 221 7.99 11.23 -26.33
C GLY A 221 7.79 10.21 -25.22
N GLY A 222 6.85 9.26 -25.36
CA GLY A 222 6.64 8.18 -24.39
C GLY A 222 7.69 7.06 -24.44
N ASN A 223 8.96 7.39 -24.71
CA ASN A 223 10.15 6.52 -24.59
C ASN A 223 11.46 7.34 -24.70
N THR A 224 11.52 8.61 -24.25
CA THR A 224 12.82 9.10 -23.80
C THR A 224 13.05 8.44 -22.45
N PHE A 225 13.54 7.19 -22.48
CA PHE A 225 14.16 6.61 -21.32
C PHE A 225 15.04 7.68 -20.71
N ASP A 226 14.86 7.98 -19.42
CA ASP A 226 15.75 8.92 -18.72
C ASP A 226 17.22 8.55 -18.97
N CYS A 227 17.45 7.24 -19.21
CA CYS A 227 18.72 6.64 -19.59
C CYS A 227 18.65 5.94 -20.96
N PRO A 228 18.83 6.68 -22.07
CA PRO A 228 18.69 6.16 -23.43
C PRO A 228 19.64 5.00 -23.77
N ASP A 229 20.86 5.04 -23.25
CA ASP A 229 21.88 4.00 -23.48
C ASP A 229 21.53 2.67 -22.80
N LEU A 230 20.74 2.73 -21.72
CA LEU A 230 20.26 1.55 -20.99
C LEU A 230 18.88 1.09 -21.48
N GLN A 231 18.16 1.93 -22.22
CA GLN A 231 16.74 1.72 -22.54
C GLN A 231 15.88 1.50 -21.27
N LEU A 232 16.16 2.29 -20.23
CA LEU A 232 15.52 2.23 -18.91
C LEU A 232 15.30 3.65 -18.35
N ASN A 233 14.27 3.84 -17.53
CA ASN A 233 14.04 5.07 -16.77
C ASN A 233 14.83 5.06 -15.45
N VAL A 234 14.99 6.24 -14.84
CA VAL A 234 15.55 6.31 -13.48
C VAL A 234 14.63 5.51 -12.56
N ARG A 235 15.22 4.73 -11.66
CA ARG A 235 14.58 3.75 -10.76
C ARG A 235 14.10 2.44 -11.40
N ASP A 236 14.22 2.25 -12.71
CA ASP A 236 13.95 0.95 -13.31
C ASP A 236 14.97 -0.10 -12.83
N THR A 237 14.55 -1.35 -12.76
CA THR A 237 15.44 -2.47 -12.45
C THR A 237 16.41 -2.73 -13.60
N CYS A 238 17.67 -2.97 -13.27
CA CYS A 238 18.74 -3.25 -14.23
C CYS A 238 19.62 -4.42 -13.74
N THR A 239 20.51 -4.93 -14.59
CA THR A 239 21.42 -6.03 -14.23
C THR A 239 22.87 -5.54 -14.19
N LEU A 240 23.55 -5.78 -13.06
CA LEU A 240 24.96 -5.49 -12.84
C LEU A 240 25.86 -6.44 -13.62
N SER A 241 27.13 -6.07 -13.80
CA SER A 241 28.13 -6.90 -14.50
C SER A 241 28.43 -8.25 -13.84
N ASN A 242 28.10 -8.41 -12.56
CA ASN A 242 28.20 -9.66 -11.81
C ASN A 242 26.92 -10.54 -11.90
N GLY A 243 25.89 -10.08 -12.60
CA GLY A 243 24.61 -10.77 -12.77
C GLY A 243 23.55 -10.46 -11.70
N ASN A 244 23.87 -9.64 -10.70
CA ASN A 244 22.90 -9.23 -9.68
C ASN A 244 21.94 -8.15 -10.22
N LEU A 245 20.77 -8.04 -9.60
CA LEU A 245 19.83 -6.95 -9.88
C LEU A 245 20.30 -5.65 -9.23
N GLY A 246 20.01 -4.54 -9.90
CA GLY A 246 20.26 -3.18 -9.44
C GLY A 246 19.14 -2.23 -9.88
N ILE A 247 19.35 -0.94 -9.64
CA ILE A 247 18.42 0.14 -9.95
C ILE A 247 19.17 1.22 -10.75
N VAL A 248 18.53 1.80 -11.76
CA VAL A 248 19.11 2.90 -12.55
C VAL A 248 19.10 4.20 -11.74
N ASN A 249 20.26 4.82 -11.54
CA ASN A 249 20.37 6.11 -10.86
C ASN A 249 20.14 7.30 -11.81
N GLU A 250 20.07 8.51 -11.26
CA GLU A 250 19.93 9.78 -12.01
C GLU A 250 21.08 10.08 -12.98
N ARG A 251 22.21 9.37 -12.84
CA ARG A 251 23.37 9.47 -13.75
C ARG A 251 23.35 8.39 -14.83
N CYS A 252 22.27 7.63 -14.94
CA CYS A 252 22.12 6.55 -15.90
C CYS A 252 23.15 5.45 -15.78
N GLU A 253 23.50 5.14 -14.53
CA GLU A 253 24.31 4.01 -14.15
C GLU A 253 23.40 2.96 -13.50
N CYS A 254 23.56 1.70 -13.88
CA CYS A 254 22.98 0.60 -13.13
C CYS A 254 23.76 0.43 -11.84
N ILE A 255 23.22 0.92 -10.73
CA ILE A 255 23.82 0.77 -9.41
C ILE A 255 23.14 -0.40 -8.69
N GLY A 256 23.92 -1.21 -7.98
CA GLY A 256 23.29 -2.06 -6.98
C GLY A 256 22.72 -1.16 -5.90
N ASP A 257 21.56 -1.52 -5.35
CA ASP A 257 21.02 -0.98 -4.10
C ASP A 257 21.92 -1.30 -2.87
N GLY A 258 23.16 -1.72 -3.08
CA GLY A 258 23.98 -2.33 -2.05
C GLY A 258 23.60 -3.77 -1.71
N SER A 259 22.53 -4.37 -2.26
CA SER A 259 22.10 -5.76 -1.93
C SER A 259 23.01 -6.87 -2.48
N GLY A 260 24.10 -6.50 -3.16
CA GLY A 260 25.21 -7.41 -3.47
C GLY A 260 26.48 -7.16 -2.65
N ALA A 261 26.54 -6.06 -1.90
CA ALA A 261 27.60 -5.79 -0.94
C ALA A 261 27.02 -6.10 0.43
N PHE A 262 27.28 -7.30 0.92
CA PHE A 262 27.00 -7.65 2.31
C PHE A 262 27.38 -6.47 3.21
N ASP A 263 26.47 -6.04 4.10
CA ASP A 263 26.78 -4.97 5.08
C ASP A 263 28.10 -5.27 5.80
N CYS A 264 28.41 -6.57 5.92
CA CYS A 264 29.67 -7.12 6.39
C CYS A 264 30.38 -7.95 5.30
N PRO A 265 31.19 -7.31 4.43
CA PRO A 265 31.82 -7.98 3.28
C PRO A 265 32.74 -9.15 3.65
N GLU A 266 33.43 -9.08 4.79
CA GLU A 266 34.32 -10.15 5.26
C GLU A 266 33.58 -11.38 5.79
N LEU A 267 32.31 -11.21 6.18
CA LEU A 267 31.44 -12.28 6.67
C LEU A 267 30.54 -12.86 5.57
N GLU A 268 30.51 -12.22 4.39
CA GLU A 268 29.52 -12.50 3.36
C GLU A 268 28.08 -12.54 3.93
N ALA A 269 27.74 -11.59 4.81
CA ALA A 269 26.46 -11.51 5.49
C ALA A 269 26.00 -10.05 5.75
N ASN A 270 24.68 -9.82 5.81
CA ASN A 270 24.07 -8.53 6.13
C ASN A 270 23.85 -8.38 7.64
N VAL A 271 23.72 -7.14 8.12
CA VAL A 271 23.32 -6.87 9.50
C VAL A 271 21.93 -7.47 9.73
N GLY A 272 21.77 -8.25 10.80
CA GLY A 272 20.54 -9.00 11.06
C GLY A 272 20.58 -10.46 10.58
N ASP A 273 21.53 -10.84 9.71
CA ASP A 273 21.65 -12.22 9.26
C ASP A 273 22.08 -13.17 10.39
N ALA A 274 21.62 -14.42 10.30
CA ALA A 274 22.03 -15.46 11.25
C ALA A 274 23.50 -15.85 11.04
N CYS A 275 24.24 -15.98 12.13
CA CYS A 275 25.67 -16.33 12.12
C CYS A 275 26.03 -17.29 13.26
N ARG A 276 27.28 -17.76 13.30
CA ARG A 276 27.83 -18.54 14.43
C ARG A 276 28.90 -17.76 15.18
N THR A 277 28.76 -17.66 16.49
CA THR A 277 29.76 -17.01 17.35
C THR A 277 31.06 -17.83 17.37
N PRO A 278 32.21 -17.23 17.76
CA PRO A 278 33.47 -17.97 17.90
C PRO A 278 33.42 -19.15 18.89
N ALA A 279 32.46 -19.13 19.83
CA ALA A 279 32.18 -20.21 20.77
C ALA A 279 31.27 -21.32 20.19
N GLY A 280 30.81 -21.17 18.95
CA GLY A 280 29.97 -22.13 18.23
C GLY A 280 28.46 -21.97 18.40
N GLY A 281 28.01 -20.96 19.17
CA GLY A 281 26.59 -20.65 19.40
C GLY A 281 25.93 -19.91 18.23
N ALA A 282 24.60 -19.91 18.17
CA ALA A 282 23.86 -19.11 17.19
C ALA A 282 23.92 -17.61 17.55
N GLY A 283 24.03 -16.76 16.55
CA GLY A 283 24.12 -15.31 16.70
C GLY A 283 23.48 -14.55 15.54
N ILE A 284 23.50 -13.22 15.64
CA ILE A 284 23.11 -12.29 14.59
C ILE A 284 24.30 -11.37 14.27
N VAL A 285 24.46 -11.05 12.99
CA VAL A 285 25.46 -10.08 12.52
C VAL A 285 25.07 -8.68 12.99
N THR A 286 25.94 -8.02 13.74
CA THR A 286 25.73 -6.67 14.27
C THR A 286 26.23 -5.61 13.28
N GLN A 287 25.88 -4.34 13.52
CA GLN A 287 26.36 -3.19 12.72
C GLN A 287 27.89 -3.06 12.69
N ASP A 288 28.57 -3.59 13.71
CA ASP A 288 30.04 -3.64 13.76
C ASP A 288 30.63 -4.86 13.02
N CYS A 289 29.80 -5.59 12.28
CA CYS A 289 30.18 -6.81 11.57
C CYS A 289 30.79 -7.89 12.46
N GLY A 290 30.32 -7.96 13.70
CA GLY A 290 30.54 -9.07 14.62
C GLY A 290 29.37 -10.04 14.58
N CYS A 291 29.64 -11.32 14.85
CA CYS A 291 28.58 -12.28 15.16
C CYS A 291 28.36 -12.33 16.67
N GLU A 292 27.33 -11.64 17.15
CA GLU A 292 26.98 -11.63 18.57
C GLU A 292 25.83 -12.59 18.84
N SER A 293 25.87 -13.24 20.00
CA SER A 293 24.78 -14.14 20.40
C SER A 293 23.49 -13.34 20.45
N ASN A 294 22.52 -13.72 19.62
CA ASN A 294 21.15 -13.25 19.78
C ASN A 294 20.55 -13.98 20.99
N SER A 295 20.95 -13.56 22.19
CA SER A 295 20.31 -14.00 23.41
C SER A 295 18.99 -13.24 23.57
N MET A 296 18.05 -13.46 22.66
CA MET A 296 16.64 -13.12 22.85
C MET A 296 15.91 -14.31 23.50
N PHE A 297 16.64 -15.12 24.27
CA PHE A 297 16.03 -16.08 25.17
C PHE A 297 15.32 -15.29 26.26
N ASP A 298 14.04 -15.54 26.45
CA ASP A 298 13.28 -14.94 27.56
C ASP A 298 13.98 -15.20 28.92
N CYS A 299 14.77 -16.28 29.00
CA CYS A 299 15.59 -16.64 30.15
C CYS A 299 17.08 -16.79 29.76
N PRO A 300 17.85 -15.69 29.74
CA PRO A 300 19.23 -15.66 29.23
C PRO A 300 20.19 -16.60 29.98
N ASP A 301 20.06 -16.71 31.30
CA ASP A 301 20.92 -17.57 32.13
C ASP A 301 20.73 -19.07 31.86
N LEU A 302 19.55 -19.45 31.35
CA LEU A 302 19.21 -20.82 31.01
C LEU A 302 19.36 -21.12 29.52
N GLN A 303 19.52 -20.09 28.67
CA GLN A 303 19.49 -20.19 27.21
C GLN A 303 18.20 -20.88 26.69
N LEU A 304 17.06 -20.56 27.30
CA LEU A 304 15.74 -21.12 26.99
C LEU A 304 14.67 -20.00 26.91
N ASN A 305 13.63 -20.21 26.10
CA ASN A 305 12.46 -19.33 25.98
C ASN A 305 11.34 -19.74 26.93
N ILE A 306 10.37 -18.84 27.18
CA ILE A 306 9.15 -19.20 27.90
C ILE A 306 8.40 -20.27 27.11
N GLY A 307 8.05 -21.37 27.77
CA GLY A 307 7.38 -22.52 27.17
C GLY A 307 8.33 -23.61 26.66
N ASP A 308 9.65 -23.39 26.63
CA ASP A 308 10.61 -24.44 26.29
C ASP A 308 10.56 -25.58 27.31
N ALA A 309 10.73 -26.81 26.82
CA ALA A 309 10.71 -28.00 27.66
C ALA A 309 11.92 -28.04 28.60
N CYS A 310 11.68 -28.46 29.84
CA CYS A 310 12.71 -28.58 30.87
C CYS A 310 12.44 -29.79 31.79
N ILE A 311 13.36 -30.09 32.69
CA ILE A 311 13.18 -31.15 33.71
C ILE A 311 13.42 -30.52 35.09
N THR A 312 12.46 -30.69 36.01
CA THR A 312 12.57 -30.19 37.38
C THR A 312 13.62 -30.98 38.18
N ALA A 313 14.03 -30.47 39.35
CA ALA A 313 14.98 -31.17 40.23
C ALA A 313 14.51 -32.58 40.63
N ASP A 314 13.21 -32.84 40.59
CA ASP A 314 12.58 -34.13 40.88
C ASP A 314 12.45 -35.04 39.64
N SER A 315 13.12 -34.71 38.53
CA SER A 315 13.10 -35.45 37.26
C SER A 315 11.74 -35.49 36.57
N ILE A 316 10.89 -34.47 36.80
CA ILE A 316 9.58 -34.34 36.16
C ILE A 316 9.72 -33.44 34.92
N PRO A 317 9.23 -33.85 33.73
CA PRO A 317 9.15 -32.97 32.57
C PRO A 317 8.24 -31.77 32.85
N GLY A 318 8.72 -30.58 32.55
CA GLY A 318 8.04 -29.31 32.76
C GLY A 318 8.29 -28.33 31.62
N SER A 319 7.91 -27.07 31.82
CA SER A 319 8.16 -25.98 30.88
C SER A 319 8.72 -24.74 31.58
N ILE A 320 9.52 -23.95 30.87
CA ILE A 320 10.08 -22.71 31.41
C ILE A 320 8.96 -21.68 31.57
N GLY A 321 8.67 -21.31 32.82
CA GLY A 321 7.71 -20.26 33.16
C GLY A 321 8.30 -18.86 33.03
N ARG A 322 7.43 -17.84 33.04
CA ARG A 322 7.81 -16.41 32.94
C ARG A 322 8.77 -15.91 34.03
N ASP A 323 8.92 -16.68 35.11
CA ASP A 323 9.89 -16.44 36.18
C ASP A 323 11.26 -17.09 35.91
N CYS A 324 11.46 -17.63 34.71
CA CYS A 324 12.67 -18.34 34.29
C CYS A 324 13.01 -19.53 35.18
N ARG A 325 11.97 -20.29 35.57
CA ARG A 325 12.10 -21.54 36.31
C ARG A 325 11.37 -22.66 35.56
N CYS A 326 11.88 -23.87 35.75
CA CYS A 326 11.19 -25.07 35.26
C CYS A 326 10.02 -25.40 36.18
N ASN A 327 8.80 -25.29 35.66
CA ASN A 327 7.55 -25.59 36.36
C ASN A 327 6.88 -26.84 35.79
#